data_AF-A0A1Q4WFQ6-F1
#
_entry.id   AF-A0A1Q4WFQ6-F1
#
_cell.length_a   1.000
_cell.length_b   1.000
_cell.length_c   1.000
_cell.angle_alpha   90.00
_cell.angle_beta   90.00
_cell.angle_gamma   90.00
#
_symmetry.space_group_name_H-M   'P 1'
#
loop_
_entity.id
_entity.type
_entity.pdbx_description
1 polymer ?
#
loop_
_entity_poly.entity_id
_entity_poly.type
_entity_poly.pdbx_seq_one_letter_code
_entity_poly.pdbx_strand_id
1 'polypeptide(L)'
;MSATRYTYLGPAGTFTEAALHTLPEAATRELVPLSSVALALDAVRGGEAAGAFVPIENSVEGAVTATNDELASGTPLMIYREVLLPITFALLVRPGTELSGIKTVTSHPVAQPQVRRWLAANLPEADWESAASNADGARLVAEGRYDGAFAGEFAAPIYGLEPLVKEIADAKSAATRFVLVGRPGRVSSPTGADKTSMVVWLPDDHPGALLELLQEFAVRGVNLMRIESRPTGEGMGSYCFLIDCEGHLSERRVGEAMMGLKRICPQVRYLGSYPRADRQESTHRRPGTSDGDFTSAADWLSRALDGRGDI
;
A
#
# COMPACT_ATOMS: atom_id res chain seq x y z
N MET A 1 -22.33 10.68 12.56
CA MET A 1 -21.95 11.42 11.34
C MET A 1 -20.67 10.90 10.66
N SER A 2 -19.90 9.99 11.27
CA SER A 2 -18.61 9.50 10.73
C SER A 2 -18.68 8.48 9.58
N ALA A 3 -19.80 7.76 9.45
CA ALA A 3 -19.96 6.68 8.45
C ALA A 3 -19.93 7.15 6.98
N THR A 4 -19.91 8.46 6.71
CA THR A 4 -19.96 9.04 5.37
C THR A 4 -18.64 9.66 4.92
N ARG A 5 -17.58 9.64 5.74
CA ARG A 5 -16.30 10.30 5.42
C ARG A 5 -15.18 9.30 5.16
N TYR A 6 -14.36 9.59 4.16
CA TYR A 6 -13.03 9.00 3.99
C TYR A 6 -11.96 10.07 4.08
N THR A 7 -10.90 9.78 4.83
CA THR A 7 -9.69 10.61 4.87
C THR A 7 -8.66 10.09 3.90
N TYR A 8 -7.74 10.93 3.45
CA TYR A 8 -6.62 10.48 2.63
C TYR A 8 -5.38 11.36 2.84
N LEU A 9 -4.20 10.83 2.48
CA LEU A 9 -2.97 11.61 2.47
C LEU A 9 -3.06 12.68 1.36
N GLY A 10 -3.32 13.91 1.77
CA GLY A 10 -3.52 15.06 0.90
C GLY A 10 -2.23 15.75 0.48
N PRO A 11 -2.32 16.96 -0.10
CA PRO A 11 -3.56 17.72 -0.37
C PRO A 11 -4.36 17.17 -1.57
N ALA A 12 -5.42 17.87 -1.96
CA ALA A 12 -6.14 17.61 -3.22
C ALA A 12 -5.20 17.70 -4.42
N GLY A 13 -5.44 16.95 -5.49
CA GLY A 13 -4.58 16.85 -6.67
C GLY A 13 -3.38 15.93 -6.51
N THR A 14 -3.36 15.08 -5.47
CA THR A 14 -2.32 14.05 -5.30
C THR A 14 -2.68 12.75 -6.00
N PHE A 15 -1.68 11.88 -6.25
CA PHE A 15 -1.93 10.52 -6.72
C PHE A 15 -2.79 9.71 -5.74
N THR A 16 -2.73 10.01 -4.44
CA THR A 16 -3.61 9.41 -3.43
C THR A 16 -5.08 9.72 -3.71
N GLU A 17 -5.42 10.97 -3.98
CA GLU A 17 -6.79 11.36 -4.32
C GLU A 17 -7.23 10.76 -5.66
N ALA A 18 -6.36 10.80 -6.68
CA ALA A 18 -6.64 10.20 -7.98
C ALA A 18 -6.95 8.69 -7.86
N ALA A 19 -6.16 7.94 -7.08
CA ALA A 19 -6.41 6.54 -6.80
C ALA A 19 -7.69 6.33 -5.97
N LEU A 20 -7.97 7.19 -4.99
CA LEU A 20 -9.19 7.10 -4.19
C LEU A 20 -10.46 7.23 -5.04
N HIS A 21 -10.46 8.13 -6.02
CA HIS A 21 -11.59 8.30 -6.96
C HIS A 21 -11.88 7.08 -7.82
N THR A 22 -10.95 6.13 -7.95
CA THR A 22 -11.19 4.86 -8.65
C THR A 22 -12.06 3.88 -7.86
N LEU A 23 -12.21 4.09 -6.56
CA LEU A 23 -13.04 3.24 -5.71
C LEU A 23 -14.52 3.63 -5.83
N PRO A 24 -15.42 2.69 -6.16
CA PRO A 24 -16.86 2.97 -6.20
C PRO A 24 -17.40 3.53 -4.88
N GLU A 25 -16.85 3.06 -3.75
CA GLU A 25 -17.23 3.50 -2.43
C GLU A 25 -16.94 5.00 -2.19
N ALA A 26 -15.94 5.58 -2.86
CA ALA A 26 -15.57 6.97 -2.71
C ALA A 26 -16.63 7.94 -3.28
N ALA A 27 -17.40 7.52 -4.29
CA ALA A 27 -18.40 8.37 -4.95
C ALA A 27 -19.56 8.82 -4.04
N THR A 28 -19.77 8.12 -2.93
CA THR A 28 -20.86 8.41 -1.97
C THR A 28 -20.36 8.99 -0.65
N ARG A 29 -19.07 9.35 -0.58
CA ARG A 29 -18.39 9.76 0.65
C ARG A 29 -17.85 11.17 0.52
N GLU A 30 -17.82 11.89 1.64
CA GLU A 30 -17.02 13.10 1.78
C GLU A 30 -15.54 12.69 1.83
N LEU A 31 -14.74 13.21 0.90
CA LEU A 31 -13.29 12.95 0.85
C LEU A 31 -12.55 14.11 1.51
N VAL A 32 -11.79 13.82 2.57
CA VAL A 32 -11.13 14.84 3.38
C VAL A 32 -9.60 14.65 3.32
N PRO A 33 -8.86 15.58 2.68
CA PRO A 33 -7.40 15.53 2.69
C PRO A 33 -6.87 15.84 4.10
N LEU A 34 -5.87 15.07 4.53
CA LEU A 34 -5.10 15.33 5.74
C LEU A 34 -3.60 15.40 5.43
N SER A 35 -2.86 16.15 6.25
CA SER A 35 -1.46 16.51 5.98
C SER A 35 -0.46 15.38 6.24
N SER A 36 -0.87 14.29 6.88
CA SER A 36 0.00 13.13 7.12
C SER A 36 -0.78 11.83 7.15
N VAL A 37 -0.06 10.72 6.95
CA VAL A 37 -0.59 9.36 7.06
C VAL A 37 -1.12 9.09 8.48
N ALA A 38 -0.37 9.52 9.50
CA ALA A 38 -0.76 9.39 10.89
C ALA A 38 -2.12 10.05 11.16
N LEU A 39 -2.29 11.32 10.74
CA LEU A 39 -3.57 12.02 10.90
C LEU A 39 -4.71 11.34 10.15
N ALA A 40 -4.46 10.83 8.93
CA ALA A 40 -5.46 10.09 8.17
C ALA A 40 -5.95 8.83 8.88
N LEU A 41 -5.02 8.03 9.42
CA LEU A 41 -5.31 6.79 10.13
C LEU A 41 -5.90 7.05 11.52
N ASP A 42 -5.44 8.09 12.23
CA ASP A 42 -5.96 8.47 13.54
C ASP A 42 -7.40 8.96 13.47
N ALA A 43 -7.81 9.65 12.40
CA ALA A 43 -9.21 9.98 12.18
C ALA A 43 -10.10 8.73 12.12
N VAL A 44 -9.60 7.61 11.61
CA VAL A 44 -10.32 6.32 11.61
C VAL A 44 -10.32 5.69 13.01
N ARG A 45 -9.19 5.71 13.72
CA ARG A 45 -9.08 5.21 15.10
C ARG A 45 -10.01 5.96 16.05
N GLY A 46 -10.04 7.29 15.95
CA GLY A 46 -10.91 8.20 16.72
C GLY A 46 -12.38 8.15 16.29
N GLY A 47 -12.69 7.44 15.20
CA GLY A 47 -14.05 7.29 14.70
C GLY A 47 -14.60 8.55 14.05
N GLU A 48 -13.75 9.48 13.61
CA GLU A 48 -14.10 10.68 12.84
C GLU A 48 -14.29 10.39 11.35
N ALA A 49 -13.63 9.34 10.85
CA ALA A 49 -13.76 8.84 9.49
C ALA A 49 -14.08 7.34 9.48
N ALA A 50 -14.80 6.89 8.45
CA ALA A 50 -15.13 5.48 8.27
C ALA A 50 -13.95 4.69 7.68
N GLY A 51 -13.04 5.36 6.99
CA GLY A 51 -11.86 4.78 6.38
C GLY A 51 -10.84 5.85 5.98
N ALA A 52 -9.60 5.42 5.80
CA ALA A 52 -8.46 6.23 5.42
C ALA A 52 -7.79 5.60 4.20
N PHE A 53 -7.44 6.41 3.21
CA PHE A 53 -6.80 5.96 1.99
C PHE A 53 -5.38 6.48 1.92
N VAL A 54 -4.42 5.56 1.96
CA VAL A 54 -2.99 5.89 2.12
C VAL A 54 -2.11 5.02 1.21
N PRO A 55 -0.99 5.55 0.69
CA PRO A 55 -0.03 4.75 -0.07
C PRO A 55 0.72 3.80 0.86
N ILE A 56 0.95 2.56 0.46
CA ILE A 56 1.68 1.55 1.26
C ILE A 56 3.01 1.13 0.63
N GLU A 57 3.10 1.22 -0.70
CA GLU A 57 4.24 0.73 -1.48
C GLU A 57 4.32 1.45 -2.84
N ASN A 58 5.53 1.77 -3.28
CA ASN A 58 5.84 2.32 -4.59
C ASN A 58 6.83 1.39 -5.29
N SER A 59 6.63 1.13 -6.58
CA SER A 59 7.47 0.18 -7.33
C SER A 59 8.90 0.66 -7.61
N VAL A 60 9.19 1.95 -7.38
CA VAL A 60 10.51 2.57 -7.58
C VAL A 60 11.22 2.79 -6.25
N GLU A 61 10.55 3.41 -5.27
CA GLU A 61 11.15 3.75 -3.97
C GLU A 61 10.94 2.68 -2.88
N GLY A 62 10.10 1.68 -3.12
CA GLY A 62 9.78 0.63 -2.16
C GLY A 62 8.69 1.02 -1.16
N ALA A 63 8.82 0.54 0.07
CA ALA A 63 7.79 0.68 1.10
C ALA A 63 7.56 2.14 1.53
N VAL A 64 6.30 2.53 1.72
CA VAL A 64 5.97 3.81 2.35
C VAL A 64 6.08 3.65 3.86
N THR A 65 7.23 4.03 4.41
CA THR A 65 7.60 3.80 5.82
C THR A 65 6.54 4.28 6.81
N ALA A 66 6.04 5.52 6.64
CA ALA A 66 5.01 6.08 7.52
C ALA A 66 3.75 5.20 7.62
N THR A 67 3.26 4.67 6.49
CA THR A 67 2.08 3.78 6.49
C THR A 67 2.38 2.44 7.14
N ASN A 68 3.55 1.86 6.86
CA ASN A 68 3.93 0.58 7.44
C ASN A 68 4.10 0.68 8.96
N ASP A 69 4.73 1.75 9.46
CA ASP A 69 4.94 1.98 10.89
C ASP A 69 3.61 2.25 11.62
N GLU A 70 2.72 3.03 11.01
CA GLU A 70 1.38 3.29 11.57
C GLU A 70 0.52 2.02 11.63
N LEU A 71 0.58 1.14 10.62
CA LEU A 71 -0.16 -0.13 10.65
C LEU A 71 0.43 -1.13 11.66
N ALA A 72 1.75 -1.09 11.87
CA ALA A 72 2.44 -1.93 12.85
C ALA A 72 2.19 -1.50 14.30
N SER A 73 1.81 -0.24 14.55
CA SER A 73 1.70 0.32 15.91
C SER A 73 0.29 0.85 16.23
N GLY A 74 0.08 1.32 17.46
CA GLY A 74 -1.19 1.91 17.89
C GLY A 74 -2.40 0.95 17.89
N THR A 75 -3.60 1.54 17.96
CA THR A 75 -4.88 0.82 17.92
C THR A 75 -5.02 0.07 16.58
N PRO A 76 -5.44 -1.22 16.60
CA PRO A 76 -5.52 -2.02 15.39
C PRO A 76 -6.42 -1.40 14.31
N LEU A 77 -6.00 -1.60 13.07
CA LEU A 77 -6.72 -1.23 11.85
C LEU A 77 -6.67 -2.42 10.87
N MET A 78 -7.59 -2.43 9.91
CA MET A 78 -7.66 -3.45 8.86
C MET A 78 -7.75 -2.81 7.47
N ILE A 79 -7.06 -3.39 6.51
CA ILE A 79 -7.12 -3.10 5.08
C ILE A 79 -8.34 -3.82 4.49
N TYR A 80 -9.14 -3.08 3.74
CA TYR A 80 -10.38 -3.56 3.11
C TYR A 80 -10.32 -3.55 1.58
N ARG A 81 -9.48 -2.69 1.01
CA ARG A 81 -9.24 -2.57 -0.44
C ARG A 81 -7.79 -2.20 -0.68
N GLU A 82 -7.33 -2.55 -1.87
CA GLU A 82 -6.13 -1.95 -2.45
C GLU A 82 -6.43 -1.42 -3.85
N VAL A 83 -5.64 -0.43 -4.26
CA VAL A 83 -5.62 0.13 -5.61
C VAL A 83 -4.17 0.17 -6.06
N LEU A 84 -3.91 -0.30 -7.27
CA LEU A 84 -2.62 -0.13 -7.93
C LEU A 84 -2.77 0.94 -9.02
N LEU A 85 -2.17 2.11 -8.81
CA LEU A 85 -2.25 3.22 -9.76
C LEU A 85 -0.91 3.34 -10.51
N PRO A 86 -0.89 3.22 -11.85
CA PRO A 86 0.25 3.60 -12.66
C PRO A 86 0.60 5.08 -12.47
N ILE A 87 1.87 5.39 -12.24
CA ILE A 87 2.36 6.73 -12.00
C ILE A 87 2.96 7.28 -13.28
N THR A 88 2.36 8.36 -13.77
CA THR A 88 2.87 9.16 -14.87
C THR A 88 2.92 10.62 -14.45
N PHE A 89 4.01 11.29 -14.82
CA PHE A 89 4.22 12.70 -14.54
C PHE A 89 4.00 13.53 -15.80
N ALA A 90 3.56 14.77 -15.59
CA ALA A 90 3.54 15.83 -16.57
C ALA A 90 4.28 17.04 -16.00
N LEU A 91 4.85 17.86 -16.89
CA LEU A 91 5.32 19.20 -16.58
C LEU A 91 4.13 20.15 -16.65
N LEU A 92 3.68 20.61 -15.48
CA LEU A 92 2.57 21.56 -15.35
C LEU A 92 3.10 22.98 -15.27
N VAL A 93 2.50 23.88 -16.04
CA VAL A 93 2.90 25.29 -16.14
C VAL A 93 1.67 26.20 -16.12
N ARG A 94 1.87 27.51 -15.91
CA ARG A 94 0.80 28.48 -16.10
C ARG A 94 0.41 28.59 -17.59
N PRO A 95 -0.86 28.88 -17.92
CA PRO A 95 -1.28 29.05 -19.30
C PRO A 95 -0.40 30.02 -20.08
N GLY A 96 0.01 29.62 -21.29
CA GLY A 96 0.88 30.42 -22.17
C GLY A 96 2.37 30.40 -21.82
N THR A 97 2.81 29.64 -20.82
CA THR A 97 4.24 29.41 -20.56
C THR A 97 4.83 28.46 -21.60
N GLU A 98 5.89 28.91 -22.29
CA GLU A 98 6.67 28.08 -23.20
C GLU A 98 7.83 27.37 -22.48
N LEU A 99 8.27 26.22 -23.02
CA LEU A 99 9.35 25.41 -22.44
C LEU A 99 10.65 26.19 -22.27
N SER A 100 10.97 27.08 -23.21
CA SER A 100 12.15 27.96 -23.21
C SER A 100 12.14 28.99 -22.07
N GLY A 101 10.97 29.29 -21.49
CA GLY A 101 10.80 30.24 -20.41
C GLY A 101 11.00 29.64 -19.02
N ILE A 102 11.17 28.32 -18.90
CA ILE A 102 11.21 27.62 -17.62
C ILE A 102 12.63 27.65 -17.06
N LYS A 103 12.81 28.32 -15.92
CA LYS A 103 14.09 28.41 -15.21
C LYS A 103 14.06 27.71 -13.86
N THR A 104 12.86 27.51 -13.31
CA THR A 104 12.68 26.89 -12.01
C THR A 104 11.60 25.81 -12.07
N VAL A 105 11.91 24.65 -11.51
CA VAL A 105 10.99 23.50 -11.44
C VAL A 105 10.85 22.99 -10.02
N THR A 106 9.67 22.49 -9.67
CA THR A 106 9.43 21.95 -8.34
C THR A 106 8.62 20.66 -8.36
N SER A 107 8.89 19.77 -7.39
CA SER A 107 8.11 18.56 -7.17
C SER A 107 8.43 17.97 -5.81
N HIS A 108 7.69 16.92 -5.41
CA HIS A 108 8.06 16.15 -4.24
C HIS A 108 9.42 15.45 -4.44
N PRO A 109 10.29 15.32 -3.42
CA PRO A 109 11.59 14.65 -3.53
C PRO A 109 11.53 13.24 -4.13
N VAL A 110 10.47 12.47 -3.84
CA VAL A 110 10.26 11.13 -4.42
C VAL A 110 10.01 11.17 -5.94
N ALA A 111 9.45 12.26 -6.47
CA ALA A 111 9.21 12.40 -7.89
C ALA A 111 10.48 12.75 -8.68
N GLN A 112 11.43 13.47 -8.07
CA GLN A 112 12.61 13.98 -8.76
C GLN A 112 13.47 12.88 -9.42
N PRO A 113 13.82 11.77 -8.72
CA PRO A 113 14.57 10.67 -9.33
C PRO A 113 13.86 10.00 -10.49
N GLN A 114 12.52 10.08 -10.53
CA GLN A 114 11.66 9.45 -11.53
C GLN A 114 11.49 10.30 -12.80
N VAL A 115 11.94 11.56 -12.82
CA VAL A 115 11.89 12.45 -14.00
C VAL A 115 13.28 13.00 -14.35
N ARG A 116 14.33 12.48 -13.71
CA ARG A 116 15.68 13.04 -13.76
C ARG A 116 16.27 13.04 -15.17
N ARG A 117 16.07 11.96 -15.96
CA ARG A 117 16.60 11.90 -17.32
C ARG A 117 15.88 12.89 -18.23
N TRP A 118 14.56 13.00 -18.08
CA TRP A 118 13.78 13.98 -18.83
C TRP A 118 14.19 15.41 -18.49
N LEU A 119 14.31 15.75 -17.20
CA LEU A 119 14.76 17.06 -16.72
C LEU A 119 16.14 17.41 -17.30
N ALA A 120 17.12 16.51 -17.18
CA ALA A 120 18.47 16.74 -17.69
C ALA A 120 18.54 16.92 -19.23
N ALA A 121 17.64 16.28 -19.97
CA ALA A 121 17.63 16.34 -21.43
C ALA A 121 16.89 17.58 -21.99
N ASN A 122 15.86 18.08 -21.29
CA ASN A 122 14.96 19.11 -21.81
C ASN A 122 15.08 20.46 -21.10
N LEU A 123 15.49 20.46 -19.83
CA LEU A 123 15.64 21.65 -19.00
C LEU A 123 16.96 21.57 -18.19
N PRO A 124 18.12 21.44 -18.84
CA PRO A 124 19.41 21.23 -18.17
C PRO A 124 19.86 22.38 -17.27
N GLU A 125 19.35 23.59 -17.53
CA GLU A 125 19.67 24.81 -16.78
C GLU A 125 18.61 25.18 -15.75
N ALA A 126 17.53 24.40 -15.63
CA ALA A 126 16.47 24.71 -14.67
C ALA A 126 16.86 24.32 -13.24
N ASP A 127 16.71 25.24 -12.31
CA ASP A 127 16.90 25.00 -10.88
C ASP A 127 15.73 24.17 -10.33
N TRP A 128 16.05 23.09 -9.61
CA TRP A 128 15.05 22.27 -8.94
C TRP A 128 14.95 22.59 -7.46
N GLU A 129 13.73 22.77 -6.96
CA GLU A 129 13.45 22.92 -5.53
C GLU A 129 12.34 21.97 -5.05
N SER A 130 12.51 21.47 -3.83
CA SER A 130 11.59 20.52 -3.21
C SER A 130 10.28 21.19 -2.79
N ALA A 131 9.15 20.60 -3.20
CA ALA A 131 7.83 20.89 -2.64
C ALA A 131 7.40 19.85 -1.60
N ALA A 132 6.39 20.18 -0.79
CA ALA A 132 5.87 19.26 0.24
C ALA A 132 5.09 18.08 -0.37
N SER A 133 4.58 18.23 -1.59
CA SER A 133 3.97 17.18 -2.40
C SER A 133 3.95 17.60 -3.88
N ASN A 134 3.61 16.70 -4.80
CA ASN A 134 3.48 17.05 -6.22
C ASN A 134 2.34 18.06 -6.46
N ALA A 135 1.24 17.90 -5.72
CA ALA A 135 0.12 18.84 -5.76
C ALA A 135 0.49 20.20 -5.17
N ASP A 136 1.27 20.22 -4.09
CA ASP A 136 1.83 21.44 -3.55
C ASP A 136 2.76 22.15 -4.56
N GLY A 137 3.58 21.40 -5.29
CA GLY A 137 4.36 21.93 -6.41
C GLY A 137 3.49 22.62 -7.47
N ALA A 138 2.39 21.97 -7.87
CA ALA A 138 1.42 22.57 -8.79
C ALA A 138 0.79 23.86 -8.22
N ARG A 139 0.39 23.85 -6.94
CA ARG A 139 -0.10 25.05 -6.25
C ARG A 139 0.93 26.19 -6.27
N LEU A 140 2.19 25.90 -6.00
CA LEU A 140 3.28 26.90 -5.98
C LEU A 140 3.53 27.51 -7.37
N VAL A 141 3.38 26.72 -8.45
CA VAL A 141 3.44 27.24 -9.83
C VAL A 141 2.25 28.14 -10.14
N ALA A 142 1.04 27.77 -9.71
CA ALA A 142 -0.15 28.61 -9.87
C ALA A 142 0.00 29.96 -9.15
N GLU A 143 0.68 29.97 -7.99
CA GLU A 143 1.02 31.18 -7.23
C GLU A 143 2.17 32.01 -7.81
N GLY A 144 2.80 31.55 -8.90
CA GLY A 144 3.89 32.27 -9.55
C GLY A 144 5.26 32.11 -8.88
N ARG A 145 5.42 31.16 -7.96
CA ARG A 145 6.68 30.94 -7.23
C ARG A 145 7.71 30.14 -8.01
N TYR A 146 7.25 29.27 -8.90
CA TYR A 146 8.07 28.45 -9.82
C TYR A 146 7.49 28.51 -11.23
N ASP A 147 8.29 28.19 -12.24
CA ASP A 147 7.85 28.21 -13.64
C ASP A 147 7.14 26.91 -14.03
N GLY A 148 7.57 25.77 -13.48
CA GLY A 148 6.97 24.47 -13.75
C GLY A 148 6.94 23.53 -12.56
N ALA A 149 6.02 22.57 -12.57
CA ALA A 149 5.93 21.53 -11.56
C ALA A 149 5.82 20.14 -12.17
N PHE A 150 6.48 19.16 -11.58
CA PHE A 150 6.27 17.75 -11.96
C PHE A 150 5.19 17.13 -11.09
N ALA A 151 4.03 16.87 -11.68
CA ALA A 151 2.86 16.32 -11.00
C ALA A 151 2.05 15.44 -11.96
N GLY A 152 1.02 14.76 -11.43
CA GLY A 152 0.06 14.08 -12.28
C GLY A 152 -0.75 15.07 -13.11
N GLU A 153 -1.05 14.74 -14.37
CA GLU A 153 -1.82 15.60 -15.27
C GLU A 153 -3.16 16.06 -14.66
N PHE A 154 -3.81 15.18 -13.88
CA PHE A 154 -5.08 15.46 -13.20
C PHE A 154 -5.00 16.63 -12.20
N ALA A 155 -3.81 17.05 -11.75
CA ALA A 155 -3.66 18.22 -10.89
C ALA A 155 -3.82 19.55 -11.65
N ALA A 156 -3.59 19.56 -12.96
CA ALA A 156 -3.63 20.77 -13.79
C ALA A 156 -4.97 21.53 -13.69
N PRO A 157 -6.15 20.91 -13.91
CA PRO A 157 -7.43 21.62 -13.80
C PRO A 157 -7.75 22.10 -12.37
N ILE A 158 -7.22 21.44 -11.33
CA ILE A 158 -7.46 21.81 -9.92
C ILE A 158 -6.78 23.15 -9.60
N TYR A 159 -5.60 23.39 -10.16
CA TYR A 159 -4.77 24.56 -9.89
C TYR A 159 -4.77 25.59 -11.03
N GLY A 160 -5.60 25.41 -12.07
CA GLY A 160 -5.66 26.33 -13.21
C GLY A 160 -4.36 26.34 -14.04
N LEU A 161 -3.70 25.20 -14.15
CA LEU A 161 -2.48 25.00 -14.93
C LEU A 161 -2.74 24.22 -16.21
N GLU A 162 -1.73 24.15 -17.07
CA GLU A 162 -1.73 23.37 -18.30
C GLU A 162 -0.58 22.34 -18.30
N PRO A 163 -0.83 21.10 -18.77
CA PRO A 163 0.24 20.12 -18.96
C PRO A 163 1.00 20.42 -20.26
N LEU A 164 2.19 21.03 -20.13
CA LEU A 164 3.03 21.40 -21.28
C LEU A 164 3.66 20.17 -21.95
N VAL A 165 4.16 19.24 -21.13
CA VAL A 165 4.70 17.95 -21.60
C VAL A 165 4.16 16.84 -20.71
N LYS A 166 3.67 15.77 -21.33
CA LYS A 166 3.06 14.62 -20.65
C LYS A 166 4.01 13.42 -20.67
N GLU A 167 3.76 12.47 -19.79
CA GLU A 167 4.45 11.17 -19.74
C GLU A 167 5.98 11.28 -19.65
N ILE A 168 6.46 12.16 -18.76
CA ILE A 168 7.89 12.47 -18.59
C ILE A 168 8.60 11.53 -17.59
N ALA A 169 7.95 10.46 -17.17
CA ALA A 169 8.51 9.50 -16.22
C ALA A 169 9.60 8.64 -16.88
N ASP A 170 10.74 8.49 -16.20
CA ASP A 170 11.88 7.68 -16.65
C ASP A 170 11.55 6.18 -16.68
N ALA A 171 10.66 5.73 -15.78
CA ALA A 171 10.22 4.34 -15.65
C ALA A 171 8.77 4.17 -16.13
N LYS A 172 8.58 3.42 -17.23
CA LYS A 172 7.25 3.19 -17.84
C LYS A 172 6.31 2.35 -16.99
N SER A 173 6.84 1.55 -16.08
CA SER A 173 6.08 0.64 -15.22
C SER A 173 5.99 1.11 -13.77
N ALA A 174 6.24 2.41 -13.51
CA ALA A 174 6.11 2.96 -12.17
C ALA A 174 4.65 2.86 -11.72
N ALA A 175 4.42 2.27 -10.54
CA ALA A 175 3.11 2.16 -9.94
C ALA A 175 3.19 2.40 -8.44
N THR A 176 2.14 2.97 -7.88
CA THR A 176 1.98 3.09 -6.42
C THR A 176 0.76 2.29 -6.00
N ARG A 177 0.94 1.50 -4.95
CA ARG A 177 -0.10 0.75 -4.29
C ARG A 177 -0.64 1.53 -3.11
N PHE A 178 -1.94 1.67 -3.07
CA PHE A 178 -2.70 2.34 -2.02
C PHE A 178 -3.64 1.36 -1.36
N VAL A 179 -3.98 1.63 -0.10
CA VAL A 179 -4.87 0.79 0.70
C VAL A 179 -5.97 1.64 1.34
N LEU A 180 -7.20 1.11 1.34
CA LEU A 180 -8.29 1.63 2.15
C LEU A 180 -8.29 0.91 3.49
N VAL A 181 -8.08 1.66 4.55
CA VAL A 181 -7.92 1.17 5.92
C VAL A 181 -9.12 1.59 6.75
N GLY A 182 -9.66 0.68 7.55
CA GLY A 182 -10.79 0.90 8.46
C GLY A 182 -10.52 0.32 9.85
N ARG A 183 -11.44 0.55 10.79
CA ARG A 183 -11.42 -0.12 12.09
C ARG A 183 -11.67 -1.62 11.92
N PRO A 184 -11.18 -2.48 12.84
CA PRO A 184 -11.41 -3.91 12.76
C PRO A 184 -12.91 -4.24 12.68
N GLY A 185 -13.22 -5.20 11.82
CA GLY A 185 -14.59 -5.63 11.56
C GLY A 185 -14.61 -7.04 11.00
N ARG A 186 -15.80 -7.52 10.63
CA ARG A 186 -15.96 -8.84 10.04
C ARG A 186 -15.18 -8.91 8.72
N VAL A 187 -14.37 -9.95 8.56
CA VAL A 187 -13.66 -10.22 7.30
C VAL A 187 -14.69 -10.48 6.19
N SER A 188 -14.44 -9.93 5.00
CA SER A 188 -15.28 -10.18 3.82
C SER A 188 -15.25 -11.65 3.41
N SER A 189 -16.16 -12.06 2.54
CA SER A 189 -16.06 -13.38 1.90
C SER A 189 -14.88 -13.41 0.93
N PRO A 190 -14.22 -14.56 0.75
CA PRO A 190 -13.16 -14.71 -0.24
C PRO A 190 -13.68 -14.45 -1.65
N THR A 191 -12.84 -13.86 -2.49
CA THR A 191 -13.06 -13.67 -3.92
C THR A 191 -12.32 -14.70 -4.77
N GLY A 192 -11.36 -15.43 -4.19
CA GLY A 192 -10.46 -16.36 -4.91
C GLY A 192 -9.21 -15.68 -5.49
N ALA A 193 -9.22 -14.35 -5.52
CA ALA A 193 -8.08 -13.49 -5.87
C ALA A 193 -7.82 -12.51 -4.72
N ASP A 194 -7.56 -13.06 -3.53
CA ASP A 194 -7.39 -12.28 -2.30
C ASP A 194 -5.92 -12.17 -1.88
N LYS A 195 -5.66 -11.13 -1.08
CA LYS A 195 -4.41 -10.88 -0.38
C LYS A 195 -4.70 -10.83 1.10
N THR A 196 -3.81 -11.41 1.91
CA THR A 196 -3.84 -11.28 3.36
C THR A 196 -2.59 -10.54 3.84
N SER A 197 -2.79 -9.48 4.61
CA SER A 197 -1.72 -8.67 5.19
C SER A 197 -1.61 -8.88 6.69
N MET A 198 -0.39 -8.82 7.21
CA MET A 198 -0.11 -8.94 8.64
C MET A 198 1.20 -8.25 9.04
N VAL A 199 1.36 -8.03 10.33
CA VAL A 199 2.65 -7.70 10.95
C VAL A 199 3.00 -8.79 11.95
N VAL A 200 4.24 -9.28 11.91
CA VAL A 200 4.73 -10.36 12.76
C VAL A 200 5.99 -9.91 13.47
N TRP A 201 6.03 -10.08 14.79
CA TRP A 201 7.22 -9.79 15.60
C TRP A 201 7.94 -11.09 15.87
N LEU A 202 9.26 -11.11 15.68
CA LEU A 202 10.05 -12.29 16.03
C LEU A 202 10.18 -12.41 17.55
N PRO A 203 10.23 -13.64 18.10
CA PRO A 203 10.45 -13.86 19.53
C PRO A 203 11.83 -13.37 19.99
N ASP A 204 12.85 -13.61 19.17
CA ASP A 204 14.24 -13.27 19.44
C ASP A 204 15.04 -13.16 18.12
N ASP A 205 16.18 -12.48 18.18
CA ASP A 205 17.07 -12.26 17.05
C ASP A 205 18.17 -13.34 17.02
N HIS A 206 17.98 -14.35 16.17
CA HIS A 206 18.96 -15.41 15.96
C HIS A 206 19.04 -15.83 14.49
N PRO A 207 20.18 -16.39 14.04
CA PRO A 207 20.30 -16.92 12.68
C PRO A 207 19.23 -17.99 12.40
N GLY A 208 18.33 -17.70 11.46
CA GLY A 208 17.22 -18.60 11.10
C GLY A 208 15.84 -18.12 11.54
N ALA A 209 15.73 -17.12 12.42
CA ALA A 209 14.44 -16.66 12.94
C ALA A 209 13.44 -16.26 11.83
N LEU A 210 13.91 -15.54 10.81
CA LEU A 210 13.08 -15.22 9.63
C LEU A 210 12.74 -16.47 8.81
N LEU A 211 13.66 -17.42 8.69
CA LEU A 211 13.41 -18.66 7.95
C LEU A 211 12.29 -19.48 8.61
N GLU A 212 12.28 -19.60 9.94
CA GLU A 212 11.23 -20.28 10.69
C GLU A 212 9.85 -19.66 10.44
N LEU A 213 9.78 -18.31 10.44
CA LEU A 213 8.58 -17.57 10.07
C LEU A 213 8.14 -17.92 8.63
N LEU A 214 9.07 -17.85 7.67
CA LEU A 214 8.77 -18.10 6.25
C LEU A 214 8.34 -19.55 5.99
N GLN A 215 8.83 -20.51 6.79
CA GLN A 215 8.44 -21.91 6.69
C GLN A 215 6.94 -22.11 6.94
N GLU A 216 6.31 -21.34 7.84
CA GLU A 216 4.87 -21.45 8.10
C GLU A 216 4.02 -21.21 6.84
N PHE A 217 4.47 -20.34 5.94
CA PHE A 217 3.85 -20.12 4.63
C PHE A 217 4.26 -21.19 3.62
N ALA A 218 5.56 -21.48 3.52
CA ALA A 218 6.12 -22.35 2.48
C ALA A 218 5.60 -23.79 2.56
N VAL A 219 5.47 -24.35 3.76
CA VAL A 219 4.98 -25.73 3.95
C VAL A 219 3.50 -25.87 3.62
N ARG A 220 2.74 -24.77 3.65
CA ARG A 220 1.30 -24.72 3.32
C ARG A 220 1.03 -24.22 1.92
N GLY A 221 2.06 -24.00 1.10
CA GLY A 221 1.91 -23.52 -0.27
C GLY A 221 1.27 -22.14 -0.35
N VAL A 222 1.57 -21.26 0.61
CA VAL A 222 1.12 -19.86 0.60
C VAL A 222 2.21 -18.99 0.00
N ASN A 223 1.92 -18.37 -1.15
CA ASN A 223 2.86 -17.47 -1.81
C ASN A 223 2.95 -16.13 -1.08
N LEU A 224 4.16 -15.59 -0.93
CA LEU A 224 4.37 -14.25 -0.39
C LEU A 224 4.50 -13.25 -1.53
N MET A 225 3.80 -12.13 -1.40
CA MET A 225 3.84 -11.03 -2.36
C MET A 225 4.72 -9.87 -1.88
N ARG A 226 4.87 -9.73 -0.56
CA ARG A 226 5.67 -8.66 0.04
C ARG A 226 6.18 -9.12 1.40
N ILE A 227 7.42 -8.78 1.71
CA ILE A 227 7.99 -8.85 3.05
C ILE A 227 8.90 -7.66 3.29
N GLU A 228 8.64 -6.91 4.35
CA GLU A 228 9.39 -5.71 4.72
C GLU A 228 9.75 -5.79 6.20
N SER A 229 11.03 -5.65 6.54
CA SER A 229 11.47 -5.57 7.94
C SER A 229 11.42 -4.13 8.44
N ARG A 230 10.93 -3.93 9.66
CA ARG A 230 10.89 -2.63 10.33
C ARG A 230 11.44 -2.75 11.75
N PRO A 231 12.29 -1.81 12.21
CA PRO A 231 12.71 -1.79 13.59
C PRO A 231 11.51 -1.45 14.48
N THR A 232 11.39 -2.12 15.62
CA THR A 232 10.29 -1.88 16.58
C THR A 232 10.49 -0.62 17.42
N GLY A 233 11.73 -0.09 17.46
CA GLY A 233 12.13 1.01 18.34
C GLY A 233 12.57 0.57 19.74
N GLU A 234 12.50 -0.72 20.06
CA GLU A 234 12.88 -1.26 21.37
C GLU A 234 14.40 -1.52 21.51
N GLY A 235 15.16 -1.32 20.44
CA GLY A 235 16.61 -1.53 20.39
C GLY A 235 17.07 -2.12 19.06
N MET A 236 18.38 -2.14 18.83
CA MET A 236 18.95 -2.86 17.69
C MET A 236 18.70 -4.37 17.84
N GLY A 237 18.32 -5.03 16.74
CA GLY A 237 17.96 -6.47 16.74
C GLY A 237 16.47 -6.76 16.92
N SER A 238 15.66 -5.79 17.38
CA SER A 238 14.21 -5.97 17.51
C SER A 238 13.50 -5.51 16.23
N TYR A 239 12.94 -6.48 15.50
CA TYR A 239 12.28 -6.26 14.22
C TYR A 239 10.87 -6.84 14.19
N CYS A 240 10.00 -6.17 13.45
CA CYS A 240 8.76 -6.74 12.96
C CYS A 240 8.78 -6.83 11.43
N PHE A 241 7.99 -7.75 10.89
CA PHE A 241 7.89 -8.00 9.47
C PHE A 241 6.46 -7.73 9.01
N LEU A 242 6.32 -6.79 8.07
CA LEU A 242 5.06 -6.58 7.37
C LEU A 242 5.03 -7.50 6.16
N ILE A 243 4.01 -8.36 6.11
CA ILE A 243 3.92 -9.45 5.16
C ILE A 243 2.58 -9.37 4.44
N ASP A 244 2.63 -9.48 3.12
CA ASP A 244 1.47 -9.74 2.29
C ASP A 244 1.60 -11.12 1.65
N CYS A 245 0.57 -11.94 1.77
CA CYS A 245 0.52 -13.27 1.18
C CYS A 245 -0.74 -13.47 0.33
N GLU A 246 -0.67 -14.43 -0.60
CA GLU A 246 -1.80 -14.81 -1.44
C GLU A 246 -2.80 -15.66 -0.68
N GLY A 247 -4.08 -15.34 -0.89
CA GLY A 247 -5.20 -16.06 -0.33
C GLY A 247 -5.89 -15.32 0.79
N HIS A 248 -7.06 -15.83 1.14
CA HIS A 248 -7.96 -15.27 2.13
C HIS A 248 -7.81 -15.99 3.49
N LEU A 249 -8.03 -15.29 4.62
CA LEU A 249 -7.93 -15.89 5.96
C LEU A 249 -8.82 -17.13 6.16
N SER A 250 -9.92 -17.23 5.42
CA SER A 250 -10.84 -18.37 5.48
C SER A 250 -10.36 -19.61 4.72
N GLU A 251 -9.39 -19.48 3.81
CA GLU A 251 -8.75 -20.63 3.18
C GLU A 251 -7.93 -21.38 4.24
N ARG A 252 -8.01 -22.71 4.25
CA ARG A 252 -7.39 -23.53 5.30
C ARG A 252 -5.87 -23.35 5.33
N ARG A 253 -5.23 -23.28 4.17
CA ARG A 253 -3.77 -23.05 4.07
C ARG A 253 -3.32 -21.73 4.72
N VAL A 254 -4.11 -20.66 4.56
CA VAL A 254 -3.79 -19.33 5.12
C VAL A 254 -4.14 -19.31 6.60
N GLY A 255 -5.31 -19.81 6.97
CA GLY A 255 -5.73 -19.91 8.37
C GLY A 255 -4.75 -20.73 9.20
N GLU A 256 -4.27 -21.86 8.69
CA GLU A 256 -3.26 -22.67 9.37
C GLU A 256 -1.89 -21.99 9.43
N ALA A 257 -1.47 -21.26 8.40
CA ALA A 257 -0.23 -20.46 8.45
C ALA A 257 -0.34 -19.39 9.56
N MET A 258 -1.47 -18.69 9.65
CA MET A 258 -1.74 -17.70 10.69
C MET A 258 -1.73 -18.32 12.10
N MET A 259 -2.32 -19.51 12.27
CA MET A 259 -2.25 -20.24 13.53
C MET A 259 -0.82 -20.67 13.87
N GLY A 260 -0.06 -21.13 12.87
CA GLY A 260 1.36 -21.46 13.00
C GLY A 260 2.18 -20.29 13.52
N LEU A 261 2.11 -19.16 12.82
CA LEU A 261 2.74 -17.90 13.22
C LEU A 261 2.33 -17.48 14.64
N LYS A 262 1.04 -17.57 14.97
CA LYS A 262 0.56 -17.18 16.30
C LYS A 262 1.12 -18.04 17.44
N ARG A 263 1.55 -19.28 17.16
CA ARG A 263 2.19 -20.15 18.16
C ARG A 263 3.66 -19.82 18.38
N ILE A 264 4.39 -19.48 17.32
CA ILE A 264 5.84 -19.28 17.37
C ILE A 264 6.24 -17.82 17.60
N CYS A 265 5.38 -16.87 17.23
CA CYS A 265 5.66 -15.44 17.35
C CYS A 265 4.94 -14.83 18.56
N PRO A 266 5.60 -13.97 19.35
CA PRO A 266 4.99 -13.28 20.50
C PRO A 266 3.77 -12.45 20.08
N GLN A 267 3.85 -11.84 18.91
CA GLN A 267 2.81 -10.98 18.38
C GLN A 267 2.61 -11.23 16.89
N VAL A 268 1.35 -11.42 16.52
CA VAL A 268 0.88 -11.41 15.14
C VAL A 268 -0.29 -10.44 15.10
N ARG A 269 -0.16 -9.41 14.28
CA ARG A 269 -1.18 -8.42 14.02
C ARG A 269 -1.75 -8.67 12.65
N TYR A 270 -2.99 -9.14 12.59
CA TYR A 270 -3.72 -9.29 11.34
C TYR A 270 -4.15 -7.91 10.82
N LEU A 271 -3.79 -7.61 9.57
CA LEU A 271 -4.15 -6.36 8.89
C LEU A 271 -5.28 -6.55 7.88
N GLY A 272 -5.84 -7.75 7.70
CA GLY A 272 -7.00 -7.96 6.82
C GLY A 272 -6.73 -8.89 5.64
N SER A 273 -7.83 -9.42 5.11
CA SER A 273 -7.89 -10.21 3.88
C SER A 273 -8.86 -9.50 2.94
N TYR A 274 -8.40 -9.16 1.76
CA TYR A 274 -9.09 -8.26 0.85
C TYR A 274 -8.79 -8.62 -0.62
N PRO A 275 -9.67 -8.23 -1.55
CA PRO A 275 -9.46 -8.53 -2.97
C PRO A 275 -8.19 -7.86 -3.50
N ARG A 276 -7.44 -8.57 -4.34
CA ARG A 276 -6.28 -8.03 -5.03
C ARG A 276 -6.70 -7.00 -6.08
N ALA A 277 -5.90 -5.95 -6.25
CA ALA A 277 -6.13 -4.93 -7.27
C ALA A 277 -6.09 -5.53 -8.70
N ASP A 278 -5.22 -6.50 -8.94
CA ASP A 278 -5.05 -7.16 -10.25
C ASP A 278 -6.12 -8.23 -10.56
N ARG A 279 -6.93 -8.61 -9.55
CA ARG A 279 -7.95 -9.68 -9.62
C ARG A 279 -7.41 -11.01 -10.19
N GLN A 280 -6.11 -11.26 -10.08
CA GLN A 280 -5.53 -12.51 -10.55
C GLN A 280 -5.68 -13.58 -9.48
N GLU A 281 -6.24 -14.72 -9.86
CA GLU A 281 -6.24 -15.90 -9.00
C GLU A 281 -4.81 -16.38 -8.74
N SER A 282 -4.58 -16.97 -7.58
CA SER A 282 -3.30 -17.59 -7.27
C SER A 282 -3.03 -18.76 -8.21
N THR A 283 -1.96 -18.64 -9.00
CA THR A 283 -1.42 -19.73 -9.83
C THR A 283 -0.50 -20.66 -9.05
N HIS A 284 -0.11 -20.26 -7.84
CA HIS A 284 0.81 -20.98 -6.95
C HIS A 284 0.06 -22.00 -6.07
N ARG A 285 -0.59 -22.98 -6.71
CA ARG A 285 -1.26 -24.08 -6.01
C ARG A 285 -0.34 -25.30 -5.94
N ARG A 286 0.19 -25.57 -4.76
CA ARG A 286 0.99 -26.77 -4.50
C ARG A 286 0.05 -27.97 -4.27
N PRO A 287 0.37 -29.18 -4.76
CA PRO A 287 -0.38 -30.38 -4.39
C PRO A 287 -0.42 -30.57 -2.87
N GLY A 288 -1.57 -30.99 -2.33
CA GLY A 288 -1.75 -31.21 -0.89
C GLY A 288 -2.09 -29.95 -0.08
N THR A 289 -2.32 -28.81 -0.74
CA THR A 289 -2.61 -27.54 -0.05
C THR A 289 -3.97 -26.94 -0.40
N SER A 290 -4.87 -27.72 -1.01
CA SER A 290 -6.25 -27.29 -1.22
C SER A 290 -7.09 -27.45 0.05
N ASP A 291 -8.19 -26.72 0.19
CA ASP A 291 -9.10 -26.88 1.33
C ASP A 291 -9.64 -28.33 1.46
N GLY A 292 -9.77 -29.04 0.33
CA GLY A 292 -10.13 -30.46 0.31
C GLY A 292 -9.04 -31.36 0.90
N ASP A 293 -7.77 -31.07 0.62
CA ASP A 293 -6.63 -31.81 1.18
C ASP A 293 -6.55 -31.65 2.70
N PHE A 294 -6.67 -30.41 3.19
CA PHE A 294 -6.70 -30.13 4.63
C PHE A 294 -7.91 -30.77 5.32
N THR A 295 -9.09 -30.75 4.69
CA THR A 295 -10.28 -31.41 5.23
C THR A 295 -10.08 -32.92 5.30
N SER A 296 -9.57 -33.53 4.23
CA SER A 296 -9.29 -34.97 4.18
C SER A 296 -8.27 -35.40 5.24
N ALA A 297 -7.22 -34.59 5.45
CA ALA A 297 -6.22 -34.83 6.49
C ALA A 297 -6.80 -34.72 7.91
N ALA A 298 -7.66 -33.72 8.16
CA ALA A 298 -8.35 -33.55 9.44
C ALA A 298 -9.32 -34.72 9.72
N ASP A 299 -10.08 -35.14 8.71
CA ASP A 299 -11.00 -36.28 8.81
C ASP A 299 -10.24 -37.58 9.08
N TRP A 300 -9.11 -37.79 8.40
CA TRP A 300 -8.22 -38.92 8.66
C TRP A 300 -7.71 -38.92 10.10
N LEU A 301 -7.23 -37.78 10.62
CA LEU A 301 -6.77 -37.66 12.00
C LEU A 301 -7.89 -37.99 13.00
N SER A 302 -9.10 -37.49 12.75
CA SER A 302 -10.26 -37.81 13.58
C SER A 302 -10.56 -39.31 13.61
N ARG A 303 -10.46 -40.00 12.47
CA ARG A 303 -10.64 -41.46 12.42
C ARG A 303 -9.49 -42.21 13.09
N ALA A 304 -8.26 -41.74 12.94
CA ALA A 304 -7.08 -42.33 13.58
C ALA A 304 -7.16 -42.27 15.11
N LEU A 305 -7.70 -41.18 15.67
CA LEU A 305 -7.96 -41.06 17.11
C LEU A 305 -8.97 -42.11 17.63
N ASP A 306 -9.84 -42.60 16.76
CA ASP A 306 -10.77 -43.71 17.05
C ASP A 306 -10.20 -45.10 16.68
N GLY A 307 -8.91 -45.18 16.30
CA GLY A 307 -8.26 -46.43 15.86
C GLY A 307 -8.63 -46.88 14.44
N ARG A 308 -9.16 -45.99 13.60
CA ARG A 308 -9.65 -46.27 12.23
C ARG A 308 -8.84 -45.56 11.13
N GLY A 309 -7.52 -45.48 11.29
CA GLY A 309 -6.65 -44.69 10.39
C GLY A 309 -6.48 -45.23 8.96
N ASP A 310 -6.65 -46.53 8.74
CA ASP A 310 -6.41 -47.19 7.44
C ASP A 310 -7.70 -47.39 6.61
N ILE A 311 -8.82 -46.79 7.03
CA ILE A 311 -10.14 -46.81 6.36
C ILE A 311 -10.48 -45.40 5.87
#